data_AF-A0AAU4QWK1-F1
#
_entry.id   AF-A0AAU4QWK1-F1
#
_cell.length_a   1.000
_cell.length_b   1.000
_cell.length_c   1.000
_cell.angle_alpha   90.00
_cell.angle_beta   90.00
_cell.angle_gamma   90.00
#
_symmetry.space_group_name_H-M   'P 1'
#
loop_
_entity.id
_entity.type
_entity.pdbx_description
1 polymer ?
#
loop_
_entity_poly.entity_id
_entity_poly.type
_entity_poly.pdbx_seq_one_letter_code
_entity_poly.pdbx_strand_id
1 'polypeptide(L)'
;MAALVQATGDDSVATALGTALSASVPAQYREVVEEAGNTCSEISPNLLAALLTQESNFNPRARSPVGAQGVAQFMPSTWETHGIDGNGDGKRDVWDPEDAIPSSAKYLCDIAKDVKNVPGNKQSNILAAYNAGPGAVIKAGGVPPYKETQNYVRSITALAGKAPGGKPATTDQAEAAINAASEMIGKPYSWGGGNASGPSTGICCSPRGRSGASITGFDCSGLTLYAYAKAGIALPRTAAQQYAASEPVKPGQMRPGDLVFYGKSAASIHHVGIYIGGGYLLNAPRPDTKVRVDPLDMMRDLYAVARPVPIQNKEI
;
A
#
# COMPACT_ATOMS: atom_id res chain seq x y z
N MET A 1 33.21 -9.83 -31.06
CA MET A 1 31.87 -10.20 -30.56
C MET A 1 31.89 -10.05 -29.05
N ALA A 2 31.54 -8.86 -28.54
CA ALA A 2 31.48 -8.61 -27.10
C ALA A 2 30.06 -8.94 -26.61
N ALA A 3 29.97 -9.75 -25.56
CA ALA A 3 28.73 -10.22 -24.98
C ALA A 3 28.00 -9.09 -24.22
N LEU A 4 26.70 -8.96 -24.48
CA LEU A 4 25.78 -8.15 -23.68
C LEU A 4 25.60 -8.79 -22.30
N VAL A 5 25.85 -8.02 -21.25
CA VAL A 5 25.43 -8.31 -19.88
C VAL A 5 23.91 -8.11 -19.79
N GLN A 6 23.17 -9.17 -19.49
CA GLN A 6 21.73 -9.10 -19.20
C GLN A 6 21.52 -8.66 -17.74
N ALA A 7 20.73 -7.59 -17.56
CA ALA A 7 20.14 -7.20 -16.28
C ALA A 7 18.71 -7.79 -16.22
N THR A 8 18.41 -8.65 -15.24
CA THR A 8 17.08 -9.30 -15.13
C THR A 8 16.67 -9.55 -13.67
N GLY A 9 16.68 -8.50 -12.84
CA GLY A 9 16.25 -8.61 -11.44
C GLY A 9 15.39 -7.48 -10.91
N ASP A 10 15.47 -6.27 -11.47
CA ASP A 10 14.73 -5.09 -10.98
C ASP A 10 13.36 -4.89 -11.66
N ASP A 11 13.22 -5.32 -12.91
CA ASP A 11 12.03 -5.02 -13.73
C ASP A 11 10.77 -5.80 -13.32
N SER A 12 10.92 -7.02 -12.81
CA SER A 12 9.79 -7.86 -12.38
C SER A 12 9.11 -7.32 -11.12
N VAL A 13 9.91 -6.77 -10.19
CA VAL A 13 9.43 -6.19 -8.92
C VAL A 13 8.66 -4.90 -9.16
N ALA A 14 9.19 -4.03 -10.03
CA ALA A 14 8.53 -2.81 -10.45
C ALA A 14 7.23 -3.10 -11.22
N THR A 15 7.20 -4.17 -12.00
CA THR A 15 6.01 -4.63 -12.75
C THR A 15 4.94 -5.18 -11.81
N ALA A 16 5.31 -5.97 -10.79
CA ALA A 16 4.34 -6.51 -9.83
C ALA A 16 3.81 -5.46 -8.85
N LEU A 17 4.65 -4.54 -8.37
CA LEU A 17 4.21 -3.37 -7.60
C LEU A 17 3.31 -2.48 -8.47
N GLY A 18 3.70 -2.23 -9.73
CA GLY A 18 2.86 -1.56 -10.71
C GLY A 18 1.54 -2.28 -10.96
N THR A 19 1.52 -3.62 -10.94
CA THR A 19 0.31 -4.44 -11.10
C THR A 19 -0.58 -4.43 -9.86
N ALA A 20 0.00 -4.46 -8.65
CA ALA A 20 -0.71 -4.37 -7.38
C ALA A 20 -1.27 -2.95 -7.13
N LEU A 21 -0.52 -1.91 -7.52
CA LEU A 21 -1.01 -0.53 -7.56
C LEU A 21 -2.06 -0.35 -8.66
N SER A 22 -1.87 -0.92 -9.86
CA SER A 22 -2.91 -0.97 -10.90
C SER A 22 -4.15 -1.74 -10.47
N ALA A 23 -4.03 -2.71 -9.55
CA ALA A 23 -5.16 -3.38 -8.92
C ALA A 23 -5.84 -2.51 -7.85
N SER A 24 -5.11 -1.59 -7.21
CA SER A 24 -5.66 -0.58 -6.28
C SER A 24 -6.30 0.62 -6.99
N VAL A 25 -5.83 0.95 -8.19
CA VAL A 25 -6.47 1.93 -9.09
C VAL A 25 -7.73 1.29 -9.68
N PRO A 26 -8.92 1.90 -9.52
CA PRO A 26 -10.12 1.43 -10.20
C PRO A 26 -9.90 1.32 -11.70
N ALA A 27 -10.41 0.25 -12.31
CA ALA A 27 -10.13 -0.08 -13.72
C ALA A 27 -10.38 1.09 -14.69
N GLN A 28 -11.42 1.87 -14.43
CA GLN A 28 -11.81 3.04 -15.22
C GLN A 28 -10.81 4.22 -15.14
N TYR A 29 -9.89 4.25 -14.18
CA TYR A 29 -8.91 5.33 -14.02
C TYR A 29 -7.48 4.92 -14.37
N ARG A 30 -7.23 3.67 -14.78
CA ARG A 30 -5.87 3.17 -15.01
C ARG A 30 -5.16 3.92 -16.12
N GLU A 31 -5.83 4.09 -17.25
CA GLU A 31 -5.28 4.74 -18.44
C GLU A 31 -4.93 6.21 -18.14
N VAL A 32 -5.86 6.97 -17.58
CA VAL A 32 -5.62 8.37 -17.22
C VAL A 32 -4.55 8.54 -16.14
N VAL A 33 -4.44 7.62 -15.17
CA VAL A 33 -3.36 7.64 -14.16
C VAL A 33 -2.01 7.29 -14.78
N GLU A 34 -1.97 6.34 -15.72
CA GLU A 34 -0.76 5.96 -16.43
C GLU A 34 -0.26 7.09 -17.33
N GLU A 35 -1.15 7.72 -18.09
CA GLU A 35 -0.81 8.87 -18.92
C GLU A 35 -0.37 10.08 -18.06
N ALA A 36 -1.21 10.50 -17.11
CA ALA A 36 -0.92 11.64 -16.27
C ALA A 36 0.36 11.44 -15.44
N GLY A 37 0.58 10.22 -14.94
CA GLY A 37 1.78 9.84 -14.19
C GLY A 37 3.08 9.96 -14.96
N ASN A 38 3.05 10.06 -16.29
CA ASN A 38 4.21 10.24 -17.16
C ASN A 38 4.41 11.70 -17.63
N THR A 39 3.66 12.66 -17.08
CA THR A 39 3.69 14.08 -17.52
C THR A 39 5.05 14.76 -17.30
N CYS A 40 5.79 14.39 -16.25
CA CYS A 40 7.16 14.89 -16.02
C CYS A 40 8.02 13.87 -15.28
N SER A 41 9.34 14.04 -15.34
CA SER A 41 10.33 13.10 -14.79
C SER A 41 10.28 12.92 -13.26
N GLU A 42 9.71 13.88 -12.55
CA GLU A 42 9.63 13.91 -11.09
C GLU A 42 8.42 13.14 -10.54
N ILE A 43 7.50 12.73 -11.42
CA ILE A 43 6.34 11.92 -11.08
C ILE A 43 6.38 10.57 -11.80
N SER A 44 5.56 9.64 -11.32
CA SER A 44 5.34 8.35 -11.97
C SER A 44 3.87 7.94 -11.78
N PRO A 45 3.33 7.02 -12.60
CA PRO A 45 2.00 6.46 -12.39
C PRO A 45 1.81 5.90 -10.97
N ASN A 46 2.83 5.21 -10.43
CA ASN A 46 2.79 4.66 -9.07
C ASN A 46 2.73 5.74 -8.00
N LEU A 47 3.49 6.83 -8.17
CA LEU A 47 3.44 7.97 -7.25
C LEU A 47 2.08 8.67 -7.29
N LEU A 48 1.54 8.87 -8.50
CA LEU A 48 0.24 9.49 -8.69
C LEU A 48 -0.89 8.62 -8.12
N ALA A 49 -0.87 7.31 -8.40
CA ALA A 49 -1.83 6.36 -7.84
C ALA A 49 -1.80 6.32 -6.31
N ALA A 50 -0.61 6.27 -5.72
CA ALA A 50 -0.41 6.32 -4.28
C ALA A 50 -0.96 7.62 -3.66
N LEU A 51 -0.72 8.75 -4.32
CA LEU A 51 -1.26 10.04 -3.89
C LEU A 51 -2.79 10.06 -3.95
N LEU A 52 -3.39 9.70 -5.09
CA LEU A 52 -4.86 9.67 -5.27
C LEU A 52 -5.55 8.70 -4.31
N THR A 53 -4.87 7.60 -3.97
CA THR A 53 -5.31 6.67 -2.92
C THR A 53 -5.33 7.36 -1.56
N GLN A 54 -4.26 8.06 -1.19
CA GLN A 54 -4.15 8.79 0.06
C GLN A 54 -5.15 9.96 0.16
N GLU A 55 -5.45 10.62 -0.97
CA GLU A 55 -6.37 11.76 -1.01
C GLU A 55 -7.83 11.35 -0.80
N SER A 56 -8.32 10.37 -1.58
CA SER A 56 -9.74 10.05 -1.58
C SER A 56 -10.06 8.56 -1.71
N ASN A 57 -9.04 7.71 -1.84
CA ASN A 57 -9.19 6.32 -2.27
C ASN A 57 -9.98 6.23 -3.59
N PHE A 58 -9.62 7.08 -4.56
CA PHE A 58 -10.28 7.20 -5.86
C PHE A 58 -11.77 7.57 -5.82
N ASN A 59 -12.24 8.25 -4.78
CA ASN A 59 -13.64 8.68 -4.67
C ASN A 59 -13.86 10.05 -5.34
N PRO A 60 -14.52 10.12 -6.51
CA PRO A 60 -14.75 11.38 -7.23
C PRO A 60 -15.67 12.34 -6.48
N ARG A 61 -16.44 11.86 -5.50
CA ARG A 61 -17.38 12.67 -4.72
C ARG A 61 -16.84 13.03 -3.33
N ALA A 62 -15.55 12.77 -3.07
CA ALA A 62 -14.96 13.06 -1.77
C ALA A 62 -14.93 14.56 -1.50
N ARG A 63 -15.35 14.95 -0.30
CA ARG A 63 -15.23 16.32 0.19
C ARG A 63 -14.69 16.32 1.62
N SER A 64 -13.57 16.98 1.85
CA SER A 64 -13.00 17.08 3.20
C SER A 64 -13.74 18.13 4.05
N PRO A 65 -13.61 18.07 5.39
CA PRO A 65 -14.16 19.10 6.29
C PRO A 65 -13.63 20.51 6.02
N VAL A 66 -12.41 20.62 5.46
CA VAL A 66 -11.79 21.90 5.10
C VAL A 66 -12.10 22.35 3.68
N GLY A 67 -12.89 21.56 2.93
CA GLY A 67 -13.41 21.95 1.62
C GLY A 67 -12.59 21.45 0.43
N ALA A 68 -11.68 20.51 0.62
CA ALA A 68 -11.00 19.82 -0.47
C ALA A 68 -11.97 18.94 -1.27
N GLN A 69 -11.84 18.86 -2.59
CA GLN A 69 -12.84 18.31 -3.50
C GLN A 69 -12.27 17.28 -4.46
N GLY A 70 -13.09 16.28 -4.79
CA GLY A 70 -12.82 15.34 -5.87
C GLY A 70 -11.77 14.30 -5.54
N VAL A 71 -11.41 13.53 -6.57
CA VAL A 71 -10.51 12.38 -6.45
C VAL A 71 -9.11 12.75 -5.96
N ALA A 72 -8.64 13.95 -6.29
CA ALA A 72 -7.33 14.47 -5.92
C ALA A 72 -7.37 15.47 -4.74
N GLN A 73 -8.53 15.64 -4.11
CA GLN A 73 -8.77 16.55 -2.97
C GLN A 73 -8.19 17.95 -3.19
N PHE A 74 -8.52 18.57 -4.31
CA PHE A 74 -8.12 19.95 -4.57
C PHE A 74 -8.85 20.92 -3.64
N MET A 75 -8.11 21.87 -3.07
CA MET A 75 -8.72 23.06 -2.50
C MET A 75 -9.28 23.96 -3.62
N PRO A 76 -10.40 24.67 -3.42
CA PRO A 76 -11.01 25.49 -4.48
C PRO A 76 -10.06 26.51 -5.10
N SER A 77 -9.22 27.17 -4.29
CA SER A 77 -8.22 28.12 -4.78
C SER A 77 -7.11 27.47 -5.60
N THR A 78 -6.70 26.24 -5.25
CA THR A 78 -5.73 25.47 -6.03
C THR A 78 -6.34 25.01 -7.36
N TRP A 79 -7.61 24.59 -7.35
CA TRP A 79 -8.32 24.21 -8.57
C TRP A 79 -8.47 25.38 -9.54
N GLU A 80 -8.75 26.58 -9.03
CA GLU A 80 -8.90 27.77 -9.86
C GLU A 80 -7.66 28.04 -10.73
N THR A 81 -6.47 27.85 -10.15
CA THR A 81 -5.18 28.15 -10.81
C THR A 81 -4.55 26.95 -11.53
N HIS A 82 -4.79 25.72 -11.07
CA HIS A 82 -4.12 24.52 -11.59
C HIS A 82 -5.04 23.51 -12.30
N GLY A 83 -6.36 23.66 -12.15
CA GLY A 83 -7.33 22.81 -12.84
C GLY A 83 -7.24 22.97 -14.36
N ILE A 84 -7.21 21.84 -15.07
CA ILE A 84 -7.23 21.74 -16.53
C ILE A 84 -8.45 20.95 -16.99
N ASP A 85 -8.83 21.17 -18.24
CA ASP A 85 -9.78 20.33 -18.99
C ASP A 85 -8.95 19.16 -19.54
N GLY A 86 -8.98 18.03 -18.83
CA GLY A 86 -8.10 16.90 -19.07
C GLY A 86 -8.60 16.00 -20.20
N ASN A 87 -9.92 15.88 -20.36
CA ASN A 87 -10.54 15.08 -21.43
C ASN A 87 -10.93 15.91 -22.68
N GLY A 88 -10.81 17.23 -22.64
CA GLY A 88 -11.12 18.11 -23.76
C GLY A 88 -12.62 18.28 -24.00
N ASP A 89 -13.47 18.09 -22.99
CA ASP A 89 -14.93 18.23 -23.11
C ASP A 89 -15.42 19.69 -23.10
N GLY A 90 -14.50 20.64 -22.91
CA GLY A 90 -14.76 22.07 -22.86
C GLY A 90 -15.08 22.59 -21.46
N LYS A 91 -14.94 21.78 -20.41
CA LYS A 91 -15.16 22.15 -19.01
C LYS A 91 -13.96 21.75 -18.16
N ARG A 92 -13.78 22.48 -17.05
CA ARG A 92 -12.83 22.11 -16.00
C ARG A 92 -13.63 21.79 -14.75
N ASP A 93 -13.84 20.52 -14.46
CA ASP A 93 -14.63 20.06 -13.31
C ASP A 93 -13.78 19.29 -12.30
N VAL A 94 -13.66 19.84 -11.09
CA VAL A 94 -12.92 19.19 -9.98
C VAL A 94 -13.54 17.84 -9.57
N TRP A 95 -14.82 17.63 -9.89
CA TRP A 95 -15.55 16.40 -9.60
C TRP A 95 -15.45 15.36 -10.71
N ASP A 96 -14.90 15.73 -11.88
CA ASP A 96 -14.59 14.80 -12.97
C ASP A 96 -13.16 14.26 -12.79
N PRO A 97 -12.99 12.94 -12.54
CA PRO A 97 -11.65 12.33 -12.49
C PRO A 97 -10.81 12.54 -13.74
N GLU A 98 -11.44 12.64 -14.92
CA GLU A 98 -10.72 12.83 -16.18
C GLU A 98 -10.07 14.21 -16.27
N ASP A 99 -10.58 15.20 -15.52
CA ASP A 99 -9.95 16.51 -15.35
C ASP A 99 -9.02 16.54 -14.13
N ALA A 100 -9.50 16.00 -13.01
CA ALA A 100 -8.83 16.11 -11.73
C ALA A 100 -7.52 15.30 -11.65
N ILE A 101 -7.45 14.13 -12.28
CA ILE A 101 -6.24 13.29 -12.28
C ILE A 101 -5.10 13.96 -13.08
N PRO A 102 -5.31 14.37 -14.35
CA PRO A 102 -4.31 15.14 -15.10
C PRO A 102 -3.93 16.46 -14.42
N SER A 103 -4.91 17.16 -13.83
CA SER A 103 -4.65 18.38 -13.05
C SER A 103 -3.71 18.12 -11.87
N SER A 104 -3.88 17.00 -11.16
CA SER A 104 -3.02 16.63 -10.02
C SER A 104 -1.59 16.36 -10.46
N ALA A 105 -1.41 15.61 -11.55
CA ALA A 105 -0.09 15.36 -12.14
C ALA A 105 0.60 16.66 -12.57
N LYS A 106 -0.11 17.54 -13.29
CA LYS A 106 0.39 18.85 -13.67
C LYS A 106 0.79 19.68 -12.45
N TYR A 107 -0.04 19.69 -11.41
CA TYR A 107 0.24 20.46 -10.21
C TYR A 107 1.49 19.94 -9.48
N LEU A 108 1.69 18.62 -9.40
CA LEU A 108 2.92 18.03 -8.87
C LEU A 108 4.16 18.45 -9.68
N CYS A 109 4.06 18.52 -11.01
CA CYS A 109 5.15 19.01 -11.86
C CYS A 109 5.44 20.50 -11.65
N ASP A 110 4.43 21.31 -11.35
CA ASP A 110 4.62 22.73 -11.02
C ASP A 110 5.24 22.90 -9.61
N ILE A 111 4.76 22.15 -8.62
CA ILE A 111 5.36 22.06 -7.29
C ILE A 111 6.85 21.67 -7.38
N ALA A 112 7.19 20.69 -8.21
CA ALA A 112 8.56 20.24 -8.40
C ALA A 112 9.50 21.37 -8.84
N LYS A 113 9.01 22.32 -9.64
CA LYS A 113 9.75 23.53 -10.03
C LYS A 113 9.88 24.50 -8.86
N ASP A 114 8.81 24.70 -8.09
CA ASP A 114 8.78 25.62 -6.95
C ASP A 114 9.76 25.21 -5.85
N VAL A 115 9.81 23.91 -5.53
CA VAL A 115 10.66 23.37 -4.46
C VAL A 115 12.01 22.86 -4.96
N LYS A 116 12.38 23.11 -6.22
CA LYS A 116 13.59 22.54 -6.85
C LYS A 116 14.90 22.82 -6.09
N ASN A 117 14.96 23.98 -5.41
CA ASN A 117 16.13 24.45 -4.68
C ASN A 117 16.04 24.14 -3.17
N VAL A 118 14.94 23.54 -2.71
CA VAL A 118 14.78 23.15 -1.31
C VAL A 118 15.68 21.93 -1.04
N PRO A 119 16.54 21.98 -0.01
CA PRO A 119 17.41 20.85 0.34
C PRO A 119 16.64 19.56 0.68
N GLY A 120 17.35 18.43 0.67
CA GLY A 120 16.80 17.14 1.07
C GLY A 120 16.25 16.31 -0.09
N ASN A 121 15.34 15.37 0.23
CA ASN A 121 14.77 14.47 -0.77
C ASN A 121 13.71 15.20 -1.62
N LYS A 122 13.95 15.29 -2.93
CA LYS A 122 13.08 16.03 -3.86
C LYS A 122 11.63 15.52 -3.85
N GLN A 123 11.44 14.20 -3.91
CA GLN A 123 10.11 13.60 -3.92
C GLN A 123 9.37 13.84 -2.60
N SER A 124 10.06 13.77 -1.46
CA SER A 124 9.49 14.14 -0.15
C SER A 124 9.08 15.61 -0.10
N ASN A 125 9.87 16.51 -0.68
CA ASN A 125 9.55 17.94 -0.73
C ASN A 125 8.32 18.21 -1.63
N ILE A 126 8.20 17.51 -2.77
CA ILE A 126 7.04 17.59 -3.66
C ILE A 126 5.77 17.12 -2.94
N LEU A 127 5.80 15.94 -2.32
CA LEU A 127 4.67 15.40 -1.57
C LEU A 127 4.28 16.29 -0.38
N ALA A 128 5.27 16.81 0.34
CA ALA A 128 5.02 17.73 1.44
C ALA A 128 4.37 19.04 0.95
N ALA A 129 4.79 19.53 -0.22
CA ALA A 129 4.25 20.75 -0.80
C ALA A 129 2.84 20.56 -1.38
N TYR A 130 2.48 19.36 -1.83
CA TYR A 130 1.10 19.04 -2.21
C TYR A 130 0.17 19.13 -0.99
N ASN A 131 0.57 18.56 0.16
CA ASN A 131 -0.24 18.57 1.38
C ASN A 131 -0.22 19.90 2.15
N ALA A 132 0.94 20.55 2.29
CA ALA A 132 1.12 21.73 3.14
C ALA A 132 1.36 23.04 2.38
N GLY A 133 1.43 22.98 1.05
CA GLY A 133 1.78 24.10 0.19
C GLY A 133 3.31 24.30 0.00
N PRO A 134 3.77 24.73 -1.19
CA PRO A 134 5.19 24.97 -1.46
C PRO A 134 5.85 25.98 -0.51
N GLY A 135 5.12 27.03 -0.12
CA GLY A 135 5.64 28.06 0.79
C GLY A 135 6.03 27.51 2.16
N ALA A 136 5.29 26.54 2.69
CA ALA A 136 5.62 25.90 3.97
C ALA A 136 6.90 25.07 3.87
N VAL A 137 7.07 24.34 2.76
CA VAL A 137 8.26 23.52 2.48
C VAL A 137 9.50 24.38 2.28
N ILE A 138 9.38 25.46 1.50
CA ILE A 138 10.47 26.43 1.27
C ILE A 138 10.89 27.08 2.60
N LYS A 139 9.92 27.53 3.41
CA LYS A 139 10.20 28.14 4.71
C LYS A 139 10.88 27.17 5.68
N ALA A 140 10.50 25.89 5.65
CA ALA A 140 11.07 24.86 6.49
C ALA A 140 12.44 24.34 5.99
N GLY A 141 12.80 24.61 4.73
CA GLY A 141 13.99 24.02 4.10
C GLY A 141 13.87 22.51 3.85
N GLY A 142 12.64 21.99 3.71
CA GLY A 142 12.34 20.58 3.55
C GLY A 142 10.93 20.24 4.02
N VAL A 143 10.69 18.98 4.39
CA VAL A 143 9.39 18.56 4.95
C VAL A 143 9.13 19.32 6.27
N PRO A 144 8.05 20.12 6.38
CA PRO A 144 7.77 20.90 7.57
C PRO A 144 7.48 19.99 8.79
N PRO A 145 7.68 20.48 10.03
CA PRO A 145 7.45 19.72 11.25
C PRO A 145 5.95 19.55 11.58
N TYR A 146 5.10 19.40 10.56
CA TYR A 146 3.68 19.11 10.71
C TYR A 146 3.50 17.60 10.71
N LYS A 147 2.97 17.06 11.81
CA LYS A 147 2.82 15.60 11.97
C LYS A 147 1.99 14.98 10.84
N GLU A 148 0.96 15.68 10.39
CA GLU A 148 0.13 15.30 9.24
C GLU A 148 0.96 15.19 7.97
N THR A 149 1.69 16.24 7.59
CA THR A 149 2.53 16.25 6.37
C THR A 149 3.64 15.20 6.42
N GLN A 150 4.27 14.99 7.57
CA GLN A 150 5.26 13.93 7.73
C GLN A 150 4.64 12.53 7.57
N ASN A 151 3.43 12.31 8.09
CA ASN A 151 2.68 11.07 7.86
C ASN A 151 2.33 10.93 6.37
N TYR A 152 1.80 11.98 5.76
CA TYR A 152 1.42 12.03 4.35
C TYR A 152 2.56 11.63 3.42
N VAL A 153 3.73 12.26 3.57
CA VAL A 153 4.95 11.92 2.81
C VAL A 153 5.35 10.46 3.02
N ARG A 154 5.33 9.97 4.27
CA ARG A 154 5.68 8.56 4.57
C ARG A 154 4.71 7.58 3.94
N SER A 155 3.39 7.82 4.06
CA SER A 155 2.36 6.96 3.51
C SER A 155 2.47 6.86 2.00
N ILE A 156 2.54 8.00 1.30
CA ILE A 156 2.62 7.99 -0.15
C ILE A 156 3.96 7.44 -0.64
N THR A 157 5.09 7.79 -0.01
CA THR A 157 6.39 7.23 -0.41
C THR A 157 6.40 5.71 -0.28
N ALA A 158 5.79 5.17 0.77
CA ALA A 158 5.75 3.73 0.98
C ALA A 158 4.66 3.02 0.17
N LEU A 159 3.64 3.73 -0.32
CA LEU A 159 2.72 3.23 -1.35
C LEU A 159 3.39 3.29 -2.74
N ALA A 160 4.12 4.35 -3.04
CA ALA A 160 4.66 4.67 -4.36
C ALA A 160 5.96 3.93 -4.71
N GLY A 161 6.69 3.38 -3.74
CA GLY A 161 7.95 2.72 -4.07
C GLY A 161 8.57 1.82 -3.00
N LYS A 162 9.37 0.90 -3.51
CA LYS A 162 10.77 0.73 -3.09
C LYS A 162 11.60 0.20 -4.29
N ALA A 163 12.93 0.39 -4.42
CA ALA A 163 14.00 0.45 -3.41
C ALA A 163 15.30 1.16 -3.95
N PRO A 164 16.41 1.34 -3.16
CA PRO A 164 17.20 0.25 -2.56
C PRO A 164 17.45 0.39 -1.04
N GLY A 165 17.64 -0.74 -0.35
CA GLY A 165 18.26 -0.77 0.98
C GLY A 165 17.76 -1.80 2.00
N GLY A 166 18.11 -3.08 1.80
CA GLY A 166 18.29 -4.08 2.88
C GLY A 166 17.40 -5.34 2.82
N LYS A 167 18.02 -6.50 3.05
CA LYS A 167 17.39 -7.82 3.34
C LYS A 167 17.30 -8.06 4.87
N PRO A 168 16.59 -9.09 5.42
CA PRO A 168 16.12 -10.32 4.76
C PRO A 168 14.67 -10.77 5.05
N ALA A 169 13.79 -10.66 4.06
CA ALA A 169 13.32 -11.79 3.24
C ALA A 169 13.75 -11.39 1.81
N THR A 170 14.01 -12.29 0.86
CA THR A 170 14.36 -11.78 -0.47
C THR A 170 13.18 -10.95 -0.99
N THR A 171 13.45 -9.77 -1.53
CA THR A 171 12.42 -8.86 -2.06
C THR A 171 11.40 -9.62 -2.90
N ASP A 172 11.88 -10.61 -3.66
CA ASP A 172 11.11 -11.53 -4.52
C ASP A 172 10.13 -12.43 -3.74
N GLN A 173 10.48 -12.93 -2.55
CA GLN A 173 9.58 -13.74 -1.72
C GLN A 173 8.50 -12.88 -1.07
N ALA A 174 8.88 -11.71 -0.57
CA ALA A 174 7.92 -10.74 -0.04
C ALA A 174 6.91 -10.32 -1.12
N GLU A 175 7.39 -10.06 -2.33
CA GLU A 175 6.59 -9.74 -3.50
C GLU A 175 5.68 -10.90 -3.91
N ALA A 176 6.21 -12.12 -4.05
CA ALA A 176 5.42 -13.30 -4.39
C ALA A 176 4.28 -13.54 -3.39
N ALA A 177 4.54 -13.32 -2.10
CA ALA A 177 3.52 -13.41 -1.06
C ALA A 177 2.45 -12.32 -1.21
N ILE A 178 2.86 -11.06 -1.42
CA ILE A 178 1.92 -9.94 -1.62
C ILE A 178 1.06 -10.18 -2.86
N ASN A 179 1.63 -10.61 -3.98
CA ASN A 179 0.89 -10.89 -5.22
C ASN A 179 -0.13 -12.00 -5.00
N ALA A 180 0.30 -13.13 -4.42
CA ALA A 180 -0.59 -14.25 -4.11
C ALA A 180 -1.75 -13.83 -3.19
N ALA A 181 -1.48 -13.03 -2.15
CA ALA A 181 -2.53 -12.52 -1.28
C ALA A 181 -3.44 -11.52 -1.99
N SER A 182 -2.90 -10.70 -2.90
CA SER A 182 -3.66 -9.64 -3.59
C SER A 182 -4.68 -10.23 -4.57
N GLU A 183 -4.35 -11.34 -5.23
CA GLU A 183 -5.31 -12.11 -6.04
C GLU A 183 -6.51 -12.62 -5.24
N MET A 184 -6.37 -12.73 -3.92
CA MET A 184 -7.43 -13.21 -3.03
C MET A 184 -8.33 -12.08 -2.51
N ILE A 185 -8.06 -10.82 -2.84
CA ILE A 185 -8.93 -9.69 -2.47
C ILE A 185 -10.38 -9.98 -2.90
N GLY A 186 -11.33 -9.74 -1.99
CA GLY A 186 -12.74 -10.02 -2.20
C GLY A 186 -13.18 -11.44 -1.84
N LYS A 187 -12.26 -12.40 -1.62
CA LYS A 187 -12.62 -13.74 -1.09
C LYS A 187 -13.18 -13.61 0.33
N PRO A 188 -14.21 -14.40 0.69
CA PRO A 188 -14.87 -14.27 1.98
C PRO A 188 -13.95 -14.71 3.13
N TYR A 189 -14.18 -14.12 4.30
CA TYR A 189 -13.59 -14.62 5.54
C TYR A 189 -14.20 -15.97 5.90
N SER A 190 -13.36 -16.97 6.17
CA SER A 190 -13.77 -18.27 6.68
C SER A 190 -12.99 -18.63 7.93
N TRP A 191 -13.65 -18.75 9.08
CA TRP A 191 -13.00 -19.07 10.36
C TRP A 191 -12.34 -20.45 10.27
N GLY A 192 -11.01 -20.54 10.42
CA GLY A 192 -10.28 -21.80 10.22
C GLY A 192 -10.02 -22.14 8.75
N GLY A 193 -10.46 -21.32 7.80
CA GLY A 193 -10.26 -21.54 6.37
C GLY A 193 -8.92 -21.00 5.86
N GLY A 194 -8.45 -21.57 4.75
CA GLY A 194 -7.19 -21.23 4.11
C GLY A 194 -6.06 -22.19 4.47
N ASN A 195 -5.33 -22.63 3.45
CA ASN A 195 -4.13 -23.47 3.58
C ASN A 195 -3.13 -23.14 2.47
N ALA A 196 -2.00 -23.86 2.42
CA ALA A 196 -0.91 -23.59 1.47
C ALA A 196 -1.34 -23.68 0.00
N SER A 197 -2.40 -24.43 -0.30
CA SER A 197 -2.91 -24.61 -1.66
C SER A 197 -3.93 -23.55 -2.07
N GLY A 198 -4.57 -22.85 -1.13
CA GLY A 198 -5.59 -21.84 -1.43
C GLY A 198 -6.69 -21.69 -0.39
N PRO A 199 -7.83 -21.06 -0.77
CA PRO A 199 -8.98 -20.94 0.10
C PRO A 199 -9.56 -22.32 0.40
N SER A 200 -10.03 -22.51 1.63
CA SER A 200 -10.68 -23.75 2.04
C SER A 200 -11.92 -23.47 2.85
N THR A 201 -12.76 -24.49 3.05
CA THR A 201 -13.76 -24.42 4.11
C THR A 201 -13.07 -24.30 5.47
N GLY A 202 -13.75 -23.61 6.38
CA GLY A 202 -13.29 -23.40 7.74
C GLY A 202 -13.89 -24.42 8.71
N ILE A 203 -13.91 -24.04 9.98
CA ILE A 203 -14.48 -24.81 11.09
C ILE A 203 -15.49 -23.96 11.85
N CYS A 204 -16.31 -24.61 12.67
CA CYS A 204 -17.05 -23.93 13.73
C CYS A 204 -16.23 -23.96 15.03
N CYS A 205 -16.17 -22.90 15.83
CA CYS A 205 -16.66 -21.54 15.59
C CYS A 205 -15.66 -20.51 16.11
N SER A 206 -15.73 -19.30 15.56
CA SER A 206 -14.99 -18.15 16.11
C SER A 206 -15.42 -17.86 17.56
N PRO A 207 -14.61 -17.12 18.35
CA PRO A 207 -14.97 -16.74 19.71
C PRO A 207 -16.32 -16.03 19.84
N ARG A 208 -16.82 -15.42 18.75
CA ARG A 208 -18.14 -14.76 18.68
C ARG A 208 -19.23 -15.63 18.03
N GLY A 209 -19.01 -16.94 17.90
CA GLY A 209 -20.02 -17.90 17.44
C GLY A 209 -20.23 -17.96 15.91
N ARG A 210 -19.45 -17.23 15.11
CA ARG A 210 -19.54 -17.31 13.63
C ARG A 210 -18.81 -18.56 13.12
N SER A 211 -19.48 -19.35 12.30
CA SER A 211 -18.96 -20.57 11.70
C SER A 211 -18.31 -20.30 10.34
N GLY A 212 -17.16 -20.92 10.08
CA GLY A 212 -16.52 -20.99 8.76
C GLY A 212 -16.82 -22.30 8.01
N ALA A 213 -17.53 -23.25 8.62
CA ALA A 213 -17.67 -24.62 8.12
C ALA A 213 -18.28 -24.74 6.71
N SER A 214 -19.09 -23.76 6.31
CA SER A 214 -19.75 -23.69 4.99
C SER A 214 -19.21 -22.58 4.09
N ILE A 215 -18.13 -21.91 4.49
CA ILE A 215 -17.55 -20.77 3.75
C ILE A 215 -16.20 -21.18 3.18
N THR A 216 -16.06 -21.22 1.86
CA THR A 216 -14.75 -21.40 1.22
C THR A 216 -14.04 -20.05 1.13
N GLY A 217 -12.98 -19.88 1.93
CA GLY A 217 -12.30 -18.60 2.07
C GLY A 217 -11.04 -18.69 2.91
N PHE A 218 -10.69 -17.57 3.55
CA PHE A 218 -9.50 -17.46 4.39
C PHE A 218 -9.86 -16.87 5.76
N ASP A 219 -9.19 -17.32 6.83
CA ASP A 219 -8.98 -16.48 8.01
C ASP A 219 -7.63 -15.73 7.90
N CYS A 220 -7.35 -14.87 8.89
CA CYS A 220 -6.18 -14.00 8.89
C CYS A 220 -4.87 -14.76 8.67
N SER A 221 -4.64 -15.79 9.49
CA SER A 221 -3.45 -16.64 9.41
C SER A 221 -3.47 -17.62 8.24
N GLY A 222 -4.64 -18.02 7.74
CA GLY A 222 -4.80 -18.85 6.56
C GLY A 222 -4.39 -18.11 5.28
N LEU A 223 -4.71 -16.81 5.18
CA LEU A 223 -4.29 -15.96 4.06
C LEU A 223 -2.78 -15.78 4.03
N THR A 224 -2.16 -15.44 5.16
CA THR A 224 -0.70 -15.27 5.24
C THR A 224 0.02 -16.59 4.99
N LEU A 225 -0.49 -17.71 5.52
CA LEU A 225 0.06 -19.03 5.25
C LEU A 225 0.06 -19.35 3.75
N TYR A 226 -1.08 -19.15 3.07
CA TYR A 226 -1.19 -19.34 1.63
C TYR A 226 -0.19 -18.46 0.85
N ALA A 227 -0.16 -17.17 1.18
CA ALA A 227 0.69 -16.18 0.52
C ALA A 227 2.17 -16.58 0.58
N TYR A 228 2.67 -16.89 1.78
CA TYR A 228 4.07 -17.26 1.94
C TYR A 228 4.37 -18.67 1.42
N ALA A 229 3.40 -19.59 1.39
CA ALA A 229 3.58 -20.87 0.70
C ALA A 229 3.84 -20.67 -0.81
N LYS A 230 3.14 -19.72 -1.45
CA LYS A 230 3.43 -19.33 -2.84
C LYS A 230 4.79 -18.67 -3.02
N ALA A 231 5.30 -18.02 -1.97
CA ALA A 231 6.65 -17.48 -1.91
C ALA A 231 7.73 -18.50 -1.46
N GLY A 232 7.38 -19.79 -1.30
CA GLY A 232 8.32 -20.81 -0.86
C GLY A 232 8.74 -20.71 0.62
N ILE A 233 8.00 -19.97 1.44
CA ILE A 233 8.19 -19.89 2.90
C ILE A 233 7.02 -20.61 3.60
N ALA A 234 7.33 -21.69 4.30
CA ALA A 234 6.34 -22.39 5.09
C ALA A 234 6.02 -21.63 6.38
N LEU A 235 4.76 -21.22 6.53
CA LEU A 235 4.25 -20.61 7.75
C LEU A 235 3.33 -21.59 8.50
N PRO A 236 3.39 -21.62 9.84
CA PRO A 236 2.46 -22.42 10.64
C PRO A 236 1.04 -21.84 10.60
N ARG A 237 0.08 -22.63 11.07
CA ARG A 237 -1.35 -22.36 10.86
C ARG A 237 -1.89 -21.14 11.59
N THR A 238 -1.41 -20.86 12.80
CA THR A 238 -1.99 -19.81 13.65
C THR A 238 -1.13 -18.54 13.68
N ALA A 239 -1.76 -17.38 13.85
CA ALA A 239 -1.06 -16.09 13.91
C ALA A 239 0.04 -16.06 14.99
N ALA A 240 -0.23 -16.61 16.18
CA ALA A 240 0.77 -16.70 17.25
C ALA A 240 1.98 -17.57 16.87
N GLN A 241 1.75 -18.70 16.19
CA GLN A 241 2.85 -19.54 15.71
C GLN A 241 3.63 -18.85 14.57
N GLN A 242 2.95 -18.10 13.70
CA GLN A 242 3.61 -17.36 12.61
C GLN A 242 4.53 -16.29 13.17
N TYR A 243 4.11 -15.59 14.22
CA TYR A 243 4.97 -14.67 14.95
C TYR A 243 6.20 -15.38 15.53
N ALA A 244 6.01 -16.52 16.21
CA ALA A 244 7.11 -17.29 16.80
C ALA A 244 8.09 -17.86 15.75
N ALA A 245 7.62 -18.14 14.54
CA ALA A 245 8.41 -18.65 13.42
C ALA A 245 9.08 -17.55 12.58
N SER A 246 8.87 -16.27 12.91
CA SER A 246 9.36 -15.11 12.16
C SER A 246 10.41 -14.32 12.95
N GLU A 247 11.25 -13.55 12.26
CA GLU A 247 12.24 -12.69 12.90
C GLU A 247 11.63 -11.35 13.34
N PRO A 248 11.80 -10.90 14.59
CA PRO A 248 11.27 -9.61 15.03
C PRO A 248 11.81 -8.43 14.22
N VAL A 249 10.93 -7.51 13.82
CA VAL A 249 11.29 -6.29 13.10
C VAL A 249 11.25 -5.09 14.05
N LYS A 250 12.35 -4.32 14.08
CA LYS A 250 12.44 -3.12 14.93
C LYS A 250 11.55 -1.99 14.39
N PRO A 251 11.04 -1.10 15.27
CA PRO A 251 10.35 0.11 14.83
C PRO A 251 11.15 0.88 13.77
N GLY A 252 10.48 1.34 12.70
CA GLY A 252 11.11 2.03 11.57
C GLY A 252 11.82 1.12 10.56
N GLN A 253 11.93 -0.19 10.81
CA GLN A 253 12.53 -1.17 9.89
C GLN A 253 11.50 -2.03 9.15
N MET A 254 10.22 -1.72 9.34
CA MET A 254 9.11 -2.38 8.66
C MET A 254 9.17 -2.15 7.14
N ARG A 255 8.93 -3.21 6.37
CA ARG A 255 9.02 -3.24 4.91
C ARG A 255 7.90 -4.12 4.34
N PRO A 256 7.45 -3.88 3.10
CA PRO A 256 6.50 -4.75 2.43
C PRO A 256 6.91 -6.22 2.55
N GLY A 257 5.95 -7.08 2.90
CA GLY A 257 6.19 -8.50 3.21
C GLY A 257 6.63 -8.77 4.65
N ASP A 258 6.56 -7.79 5.55
CA ASP A 258 6.56 -8.06 6.98
C ASP A 258 5.14 -8.43 7.44
N LEU A 259 5.02 -9.34 8.41
CA LEU A 259 3.75 -9.66 9.06
C LEU A 259 3.50 -8.71 10.23
N VAL A 260 2.27 -8.21 10.32
CA VAL A 260 1.81 -7.31 11.36
C VAL A 260 0.85 -8.04 12.26
N PHE A 261 1.16 -8.12 13.55
CA PHE A 261 0.43 -8.91 14.55
C PHE A 261 -0.28 -8.03 15.56
N TYR A 262 -1.52 -8.38 15.90
CA TYR A 262 -2.34 -7.66 16.87
C TYR A 262 -2.72 -8.57 18.05
N GLY A 263 -2.63 -8.02 19.25
CA GLY A 263 -2.88 -8.69 20.53
C GLY A 263 -2.26 -7.91 21.70
N LYS A 264 -2.39 -8.45 22.92
CA LYS A 264 -1.80 -7.83 24.12
C LYS A 264 -0.46 -8.44 24.53
N SER A 265 -0.16 -9.62 24.01
CA SER A 265 1.03 -10.42 24.29
C SER A 265 1.20 -11.46 23.18
N ALA A 266 2.39 -12.07 23.07
CA ALA A 266 2.65 -13.13 22.09
C ALA A 266 1.62 -14.28 22.16
N ALA A 267 1.19 -14.65 23.38
CA ALA A 267 0.20 -15.69 23.62
C ALA A 267 -1.25 -15.28 23.30
N SER A 268 -1.53 -13.98 23.17
CA SER A 268 -2.86 -13.43 22.89
C SER A 268 -2.96 -12.76 21.51
N ILE A 269 -2.01 -13.05 20.61
CA ILE A 269 -2.10 -12.63 19.21
C ILE A 269 -3.37 -13.25 18.60
N HIS A 270 -4.29 -12.40 18.18
CA HIS A 270 -5.58 -12.80 17.61
C HIS A 270 -5.73 -12.43 16.13
N HIS A 271 -4.86 -11.57 15.61
CA HIS A 271 -4.89 -11.17 14.20
C HIS A 271 -3.50 -11.01 13.61
N VAL A 272 -3.41 -11.26 12.30
CA VAL A 272 -2.21 -11.05 11.48
C VAL A 272 -2.59 -10.55 10.08
N GLY A 273 -1.73 -9.75 9.48
CA GLY A 273 -1.79 -9.45 8.04
C GLY A 273 -0.43 -9.13 7.46
N ILE A 274 -0.37 -8.98 6.14
CA ILE A 274 0.85 -8.69 5.39
C ILE A 274 0.96 -7.18 5.23
N TYR A 275 2.03 -6.57 5.73
CA TYR A 275 2.32 -5.17 5.45
C TYR A 275 2.66 -5.01 3.97
N ILE A 276 2.00 -4.08 3.30
CA ILE A 276 2.19 -3.84 1.86
C ILE A 276 2.89 -2.50 1.58
N GLY A 277 3.37 -1.82 2.62
CA GLY A 277 3.84 -0.43 2.51
C GLY A 277 2.76 0.56 2.93
N GLY A 278 3.10 1.84 2.95
CA GLY A 278 2.14 2.94 3.11
C GLY A 278 1.45 3.08 4.47
N GLY A 279 1.72 2.21 5.42
CA GLY A 279 0.88 2.13 6.63
C GLY A 279 -0.37 1.28 6.40
N TYR A 280 -0.36 0.38 5.43
CA TYR A 280 -1.48 -0.50 5.08
C TYR A 280 -1.10 -1.98 5.26
N LEU A 281 -2.12 -2.79 5.54
CA LEU A 281 -2.03 -4.25 5.57
C LEU A 281 -3.03 -4.89 4.62
N LEU A 282 -2.61 -5.96 3.97
CA LEU A 282 -3.47 -6.90 3.26
C LEU A 282 -3.83 -8.05 4.21
N ASN A 283 -5.13 -8.27 4.44
CA ASN A 283 -5.59 -9.19 5.48
C ASN A 283 -6.94 -9.86 5.18
N ALA A 284 -7.28 -10.84 6.02
CA ALA A 284 -8.64 -11.37 6.17
C ALA A 284 -9.12 -11.05 7.62
N PRO A 285 -9.85 -9.94 7.84
CA PRO A 285 -9.88 -9.29 9.15
C PRO A 285 -10.79 -9.95 10.19
N ARG A 286 -11.98 -10.41 9.80
CA ARG A 286 -12.97 -11.02 10.71
C ARG A 286 -14.13 -11.66 9.95
N PRO A 287 -14.96 -12.49 10.62
CA PRO A 287 -16.21 -12.97 10.04
C PRO A 287 -17.07 -11.86 9.40
N ASP A 288 -17.80 -12.24 8.36
CA ASP A 288 -18.69 -11.36 7.55
C ASP A 288 -17.97 -10.27 6.76
N THR A 289 -16.68 -10.44 6.57
CA THR A 289 -15.89 -9.57 5.72
C THR A 289 -15.18 -10.37 4.65
N LYS A 290 -14.40 -9.67 3.83
CA LYS A 290 -13.63 -10.23 2.74
C LYS A 290 -12.16 -9.90 2.94
N VAL A 291 -11.29 -10.63 2.27
CA VAL A 291 -9.89 -10.24 2.10
C VAL A 291 -9.84 -8.84 1.51
N ARG A 292 -9.09 -7.93 2.13
CA ARG A 292 -9.00 -6.53 1.72
C ARG A 292 -7.73 -5.87 2.24
N VAL A 293 -7.54 -4.63 1.82
CA VAL A 293 -6.54 -3.74 2.39
C VAL A 293 -7.18 -2.89 3.48
N ASP A 294 -6.54 -2.82 4.64
CA ASP A 294 -6.92 -1.99 5.77
C ASP A 294 -5.72 -1.11 6.19
N PRO A 295 -5.93 0.03 6.87
CA PRO A 295 -4.86 0.78 7.54
C PRO A 295 -4.22 -0.02 8.69
N LEU A 296 -2.95 0.21 8.98
CA LEU A 296 -2.20 -0.46 10.05
C LEU A 296 -2.73 -0.12 11.46
N ASP A 297 -3.47 0.98 11.60
CA ASP A 297 -4.17 1.35 12.83
C ASP A 297 -5.61 0.82 12.90
N MET A 298 -6.01 -0.10 12.01
CA MET A 298 -7.33 -0.73 12.01
C MET A 298 -7.71 -1.38 13.35
N MET A 299 -6.72 -1.77 14.14
CA MET A 299 -6.88 -2.28 15.50
C MET A 299 -5.92 -1.54 16.43
N ARG A 300 -6.40 -1.21 17.63
CA ARG A 300 -5.65 -0.39 18.61
C ARG A 300 -4.56 -1.16 19.35
N ASP A 301 -4.54 -2.48 19.22
CA ASP A 301 -3.65 -3.40 19.92
C ASP A 301 -2.59 -4.00 19.00
N LEU A 302 -1.95 -3.16 18.18
CA LEU A 302 -0.74 -3.53 17.45
C LEU A 302 0.30 -4.07 18.45
N TYR A 303 0.65 -5.34 18.33
CA TYR A 303 1.57 -6.01 19.25
C TYR A 303 3.01 -5.99 18.72
N ALA A 304 3.20 -6.47 17.49
CA ALA A 304 4.54 -6.65 16.92
C ALA A 304 4.51 -6.69 15.39
N VAL A 305 5.69 -6.46 14.81
CA VAL A 305 5.98 -6.72 13.40
C VAL A 305 7.07 -7.78 13.35
N ALA A 306 6.90 -8.80 12.51
CA ALA A 306 7.92 -9.84 12.31
C ALA A 306 8.04 -10.22 10.84
N ARG A 307 9.24 -10.62 10.43
CA ARG A 307 9.61 -10.93 9.06
C ARG A 307 9.66 -12.44 8.86
N PRO A 308 8.84 -13.00 7.96
CA PRO A 308 8.93 -14.42 7.63
C PRO A 308 10.30 -14.77 7.05
N VAL A 309 10.88 -15.85 7.55
CA VAL A 309 12.15 -16.40 7.07
C VAL A 309 11.92 -17.82 6.57
N PRO A 310 12.61 -18.26 5.49
CA PRO A 310 12.61 -19.66 5.10
C PRO A 310 13.03 -20.53 6.29
N ILE A 311 12.36 -21.66 6.49
CA ILE A 311 12.82 -22.64 7.48
C ILE A 311 14.19 -23.13 7.00
N GLN A 312 15.26 -22.68 7.65
CA GLN A 312 16.53 -23.38 7.59
C GLN A 312 16.26 -24.72 8.26
N ASN A 313 16.49 -25.82 7.55
CA ASN A 313 16.67 -27.12 8.17
C ASN A 313 17.82 -27.00 9.18
N LYS A 314 17.52 -26.61 10.42
CA LYS A 314 18.40 -26.93 11.53
C LYS A 314 18.25 -28.43 11.70
N GLU A 315 19.22 -29.15 11.15
CA GLU A 315 19.48 -30.53 11.54
C GLU A 315 19.46 -30.60 13.07
N ILE A 316 18.76 -31.61 13.58
CA ILE A 316 18.69 -31.99 14.99
C ILE A 316 20.08 -32.47 15.42
#